data_AF-A0A7W1GM24-F1
#
_entry.id   AF-A0A7W1GM24-F1
#
_cell.length_a   1.000
_cell.length_b   1.000
_cell.length_c   1.000
_cell.angle_alpha   90.00
_cell.angle_beta   90.00
_cell.angle_gamma   90.00
#
_symmetry.space_group_name_H-M   'P 1'
#
loop_
_entity.id
_entity.type
_entity.pdbx_description
1 polymer ?
#
loop_
_entity_poly.entity_id
_entity_poly.type
_entity_poly.pdbx_seq_one_letter_code
_entity_poly.pdbx_strand_id
1 'polypeptide(L)'
;AIGAQEMLMPVLTPAELWEATGRLAISEIFRLKDRTGRDFILPVTHEETVTFHAREIQSYKQLPQLWYHFQTKGRDELRPRGGLLRLREFVMKDAYSFDRDEEGLRTSFEKNREAYERIFERVELETYYVQAESGIMGGKFSFDFLAPSGSGENTLVVCETGDYAADLEVARAIPRAAELPEPLDAPEEVETPGVTTIEGLAELLGIDATATSKAMPVVKEDALVLALIRGDDRLSETKLYDALPGASRPATDEEIRSAFGAGGGSLGPIGFEGEVVADETLREGQFVAGANRDGWHLRGVQAGRDYEPRFADLREPREGDRCPECGGELRFRTAIEVGHIFNFGAFYSAPLGATFVDEDGTEKPLLGGSYGIGPARVLAAIVEQHHDEDGLVWPRSVAPYDVHVVVLSGLEEQGERVAELLDEAGFDVLLDDRDLRPGEKFADADLLGCPTRVTVGRKTLEDGAVDVRDRATGGEQRVELERLVEGVRR
;
A
#
# COMPACT_ATOMS: atom_id res chain seq x y z
N ALA A 1 7.96 8.82 -21.32
CA ALA A 1 8.20 9.98 -20.44
C ALA A 1 9.66 10.07 -19.96
N ILE A 2 10.27 8.98 -19.47
CA ILE A 2 11.57 9.03 -18.77
C ILE A 2 12.72 8.28 -19.46
N GLY A 3 12.52 7.80 -20.69
CA GLY A 3 13.54 7.07 -21.45
C GLY A 3 13.68 5.58 -21.10
N ALA A 4 12.79 5.03 -20.27
CA ALA A 4 12.76 3.61 -19.95
C ALA A 4 12.47 2.73 -21.19
N GLN A 5 13.12 1.58 -21.28
CA GLN A 5 13.00 0.63 -22.38
C GLN A 5 12.07 -0.52 -21.99
N GLU A 6 11.09 -0.83 -22.84
CA GLU A 6 10.19 -1.96 -22.60
C GLU A 6 10.90 -3.29 -22.91
N MET A 7 10.75 -4.24 -22.00
CA MET A 7 11.24 -5.61 -22.09
C MET A 7 10.10 -6.58 -21.77
N LEU A 8 10.33 -7.87 -21.95
CA LEU A 8 9.39 -8.90 -21.53
C LEU A 8 10.14 -10.07 -20.88
N MET A 9 9.85 -10.28 -19.59
CA MET A 9 10.48 -11.30 -18.77
C MET A 9 9.56 -12.53 -18.68
N PRO A 10 10.10 -13.74 -18.51
CA PRO A 10 9.28 -14.94 -18.46
C PRO A 10 8.38 -14.99 -17.20
N VAL A 11 7.19 -15.58 -17.35
CA VAL A 11 6.26 -15.91 -16.26
C VAL A 11 6.74 -17.09 -15.42
N LEU A 12 7.65 -17.91 -15.97
CA LEU A 12 8.24 -19.04 -15.27
C LEU A 12 9.73 -18.78 -15.10
N THR A 13 10.22 -18.71 -13.87
CA THR A 13 11.62 -18.40 -13.58
C THR A 13 12.29 -19.53 -12.79
N PRO A 14 13.59 -19.82 -13.03
CA PRO A 14 14.31 -20.84 -12.27
C PRO A 14 14.38 -20.45 -10.79
N ALA A 15 14.10 -21.41 -9.89
CA ALA A 15 14.09 -21.16 -8.46
C ALA A 15 15.49 -20.76 -7.93
N GLU A 16 16.56 -21.18 -8.60
CA GLU A 16 17.95 -20.93 -8.22
C GLU A 16 18.29 -19.43 -8.11
N LEU A 17 17.62 -18.58 -8.91
CA LEU A 17 17.81 -17.13 -8.81
C LEU A 17 17.28 -16.56 -7.47
N TRP A 18 16.18 -17.11 -6.98
CA TRP A 18 15.54 -16.72 -5.72
C TRP A 18 16.19 -17.37 -4.50
N GLU A 19 16.82 -18.53 -4.69
CA GLU A 19 17.69 -19.13 -3.67
C GLU A 19 18.92 -18.25 -3.44
N ALA A 20 19.53 -17.73 -4.50
CA ALA A 20 20.70 -16.86 -4.40
C ALA A 20 20.44 -15.57 -3.60
N THR A 21 19.22 -15.03 -3.68
CA THR A 21 18.80 -13.85 -2.91
C THR A 21 18.17 -14.18 -1.56
N GLY A 22 17.97 -15.46 -1.26
CA GLY A 22 17.27 -15.92 -0.05
C GLY A 22 15.75 -15.69 -0.07
N ARG A 23 15.20 -15.06 -1.11
CA ARG A 23 13.77 -14.71 -1.21
C ARG A 23 12.88 -15.91 -1.52
N LEU A 24 13.43 -17.07 -1.89
CA LEU A 24 12.64 -18.30 -2.03
C LEU A 24 11.89 -18.66 -0.73
N ALA A 25 12.34 -18.18 0.44
CA ALA A 25 11.68 -18.40 1.73
C ALA A 25 10.29 -17.74 1.87
N ILE A 26 9.93 -16.79 0.99
CA ILE A 26 8.61 -16.13 1.00
C ILE A 26 7.51 -17.18 0.79
N SER A 27 6.48 -17.13 1.64
CA SER A 27 5.39 -18.11 1.67
C SER A 27 4.45 -18.02 0.47
N GLU A 28 4.28 -16.84 -0.10
CA GLU A 28 3.33 -16.53 -1.17
C GLU A 28 3.87 -16.85 -2.57
N ILE A 29 5.03 -17.50 -2.67
CA ILE A 29 5.60 -17.91 -3.96
C ILE A 29 5.00 -19.25 -4.39
N PHE A 30 4.37 -19.28 -5.57
CA PHE A 30 4.04 -20.55 -6.21
C PHE A 30 5.31 -21.27 -6.65
N ARG A 31 5.49 -22.51 -6.18
CA ARG A 31 6.62 -23.38 -6.54
C ARG A 31 6.13 -24.54 -7.38
N LEU A 32 6.87 -24.87 -8.43
CA LEU A 32 6.57 -25.99 -9.31
C LEU A 32 7.85 -26.71 -9.75
N LYS A 33 7.67 -27.95 -10.21
CA LYS A 33 8.75 -28.76 -10.79
C LYS A 33 8.44 -29.08 -12.24
N ASP A 34 9.46 -29.06 -13.09
CA ASP A 34 9.34 -29.52 -14.48
C ASP A 34 9.36 -31.05 -14.57
N ARG A 35 9.23 -31.59 -15.80
CA ARG A 35 9.24 -33.05 -16.07
C ARG A 35 10.55 -33.75 -15.71
N THR A 36 11.63 -32.99 -15.47
CA THR A 36 12.95 -33.49 -15.07
C THR A 36 13.22 -33.31 -13.57
N GLY A 37 12.27 -32.71 -12.85
CA GLY A 37 12.37 -32.48 -11.40
C GLY A 37 13.04 -31.16 -11.01
N ARG A 38 13.38 -30.31 -11.99
CA ARG A 38 13.97 -28.97 -11.75
C ARG A 38 12.94 -28.02 -11.14
N ASP A 39 13.36 -27.23 -10.16
CA ASP A 39 12.52 -26.29 -9.44
C ASP A 39 12.38 -24.96 -10.21
N PHE A 40 11.15 -24.51 -10.33
CA PHE A 40 10.77 -23.23 -10.89
C PHE A 40 9.76 -22.55 -9.99
N ILE A 41 9.59 -21.25 -10.19
CA ILE A 41 8.55 -20.49 -9.52
C ILE A 41 7.72 -19.68 -10.51
N LEU A 42 6.50 -19.34 -10.09
CA LEU A 42 5.82 -18.17 -10.66
C LEU A 42 6.28 -16.95 -9.86
N PRO A 43 6.98 -16.00 -10.48
CA PRO A 43 7.51 -14.83 -9.79
C PRO A 43 6.37 -13.93 -9.31
N VAL A 44 6.46 -13.49 -8.06
CA VAL A 44 5.62 -12.40 -7.50
C VAL A 44 6.09 -11.02 -7.99
N THR A 45 7.35 -10.92 -8.42
CA THR A 45 8.03 -9.75 -9.02
C THR A 45 9.30 -10.24 -9.75
N HIS A 46 10.04 -9.41 -10.47
CA HIS A 46 11.15 -9.84 -11.33
C HIS A 46 12.54 -9.29 -10.96
N GLU A 47 12.80 -8.76 -9.76
CA GLU A 47 14.12 -8.19 -9.42
C GLU A 47 15.28 -9.15 -9.70
N GLU A 48 15.17 -10.42 -9.31
CA GLU A 48 16.18 -11.44 -9.57
C GLU A 48 16.42 -11.67 -11.06
N THR A 49 15.33 -11.78 -11.82
CA THR A 49 15.39 -12.10 -13.26
C THR A 49 16.02 -10.94 -14.02
N VAL A 50 15.61 -9.72 -13.70
CA VAL A 50 16.14 -8.53 -14.37
C VAL A 50 17.58 -8.28 -13.97
N THR A 51 17.94 -8.46 -12.70
CA THR A 51 19.32 -8.32 -12.22
C THR A 51 20.24 -9.37 -12.84
N PHE A 52 19.77 -10.60 -13.03
CA PHE A 52 20.51 -11.63 -13.75
C PHE A 52 20.85 -11.18 -15.19
N HIS A 53 19.90 -10.55 -15.89
CA HIS A 53 20.16 -9.99 -17.23
C HIS A 53 21.00 -8.71 -17.19
N ALA A 54 20.94 -7.93 -16.10
CA ALA A 54 21.76 -6.74 -15.90
C ALA A 54 23.26 -7.04 -15.83
N ARG A 55 23.65 -8.32 -15.65
CA ARG A 55 25.05 -8.76 -15.79
C ARG A 55 25.65 -8.45 -17.16
N GLU A 56 24.85 -8.23 -18.20
CA GLU A 56 25.37 -7.79 -19.52
C GLU A 56 25.88 -6.33 -19.50
N ILE A 57 25.58 -5.57 -18.44
CA ILE A 57 26.13 -4.24 -18.21
C ILE A 57 27.52 -4.41 -17.59
N GLN A 58 28.56 -4.11 -18.35
CA GLN A 58 29.95 -4.38 -17.96
C GLN A 58 30.77 -3.09 -17.74
N SER A 59 30.24 -1.93 -18.13
CA SER A 59 30.94 -0.64 -18.03
C SER A 59 30.03 0.48 -17.54
N TYR A 60 30.58 1.39 -16.74
CA TYR A 60 29.88 2.61 -16.30
C TYR A 60 29.31 3.45 -17.45
N LYS A 61 29.87 3.35 -18.66
CA LYS A 61 29.42 4.06 -19.86
C LYS A 61 28.04 3.61 -20.36
N GLN A 62 27.59 2.43 -19.91
CA GLN A 62 26.26 1.90 -20.21
C GLN A 62 25.22 2.37 -19.18
N LEU A 63 25.63 3.04 -18.10
CA LEU A 63 24.74 3.46 -17.02
C LEU A 63 24.37 4.95 -17.15
N PRO A 64 23.16 5.35 -16.71
CA PRO A 64 22.12 4.50 -16.09
C PRO A 64 21.31 3.69 -17.12
N GLN A 65 20.67 2.62 -16.66
CA GLN A 65 19.69 1.84 -17.42
C GLN A 65 18.32 1.88 -16.72
N LEU A 66 17.26 1.99 -17.51
CA LEU A 66 15.88 1.98 -17.04
C LEU A 66 15.08 1.01 -17.92
N TRP A 67 14.62 -0.08 -17.35
CA TRP A 67 13.87 -1.13 -18.05
C TRP A 67 12.51 -1.31 -17.41
N TYR A 68 11.48 -1.67 -18.18
CA TYR A 68 10.16 -1.97 -17.63
C TYR A 68 9.42 -3.03 -18.45
N HIS A 69 8.36 -3.59 -17.89
CA HIS A 69 7.45 -4.46 -18.62
C HIS A 69 6.03 -4.34 -18.11
N PHE A 70 5.07 -4.90 -18.86
CA PHE A 70 3.76 -5.30 -18.35
C PHE A 70 3.69 -6.81 -18.40
N GLN A 71 3.55 -7.47 -17.25
CA GLN A 71 3.64 -8.92 -17.20
C GLN A 71 2.78 -9.49 -16.06
N THR A 72 2.26 -10.71 -16.27
CA THR A 72 1.48 -11.50 -15.31
C THR A 72 2.30 -12.05 -14.13
N LYS A 73 1.96 -11.60 -12.93
CA LYS A 73 2.50 -12.07 -11.66
C LYS A 73 1.66 -13.17 -11.04
N GLY A 74 2.30 -14.06 -10.30
CA GLY A 74 1.66 -15.10 -9.52
C GLY A 74 2.00 -14.96 -8.03
N ARG A 75 1.03 -14.60 -7.20
CA ARG A 75 1.15 -14.52 -5.73
C ARG A 75 0.13 -15.44 -5.08
N ASP A 76 0.58 -16.42 -4.30
CA ASP A 76 -0.30 -17.37 -3.61
C ASP A 76 -0.93 -16.71 -2.37
N GLU A 77 -1.77 -15.72 -2.63
CA GLU A 77 -2.50 -14.99 -1.60
C GLU A 77 -3.38 -15.95 -0.80
N LEU A 78 -3.17 -15.95 0.52
CA LEU A 78 -3.90 -16.81 1.46
C LEU A 78 -5.40 -16.55 1.39
N ARG A 79 -5.78 -15.27 1.24
CA ARG A 79 -7.18 -14.82 1.17
C ARG A 79 -7.37 -13.78 0.06
N PRO A 80 -7.59 -14.20 -1.19
CA PRO A 80 -7.97 -13.30 -2.27
C PRO A 80 -9.34 -12.68 -1.97
N ARG A 81 -9.46 -11.34 -2.09
CA ARG A 81 -10.68 -10.58 -1.75
C ARG A 81 -10.73 -9.24 -2.51
N GLY A 82 -11.90 -8.61 -2.56
CA GLY A 82 -12.05 -7.28 -3.18
C GLY A 82 -11.90 -7.26 -4.71
N GLY A 83 -12.18 -8.38 -5.39
CA GLY A 83 -12.08 -8.45 -6.85
C GLY A 83 -10.66 -8.15 -7.34
N LEU A 84 -10.52 -7.14 -8.21
CA LEU A 84 -9.23 -6.73 -8.79
C LEU A 84 -8.23 -6.16 -7.77
N LEU A 85 -8.65 -5.88 -6.53
CA LEU A 85 -7.78 -5.32 -5.50
C LEU A 85 -6.74 -6.34 -5.00
N ARG A 86 -7.16 -7.61 -4.81
CA ARG A 86 -6.30 -8.66 -4.27
C ARG A 86 -6.56 -10.02 -4.93
N LEU A 87 -5.74 -10.32 -5.93
CA LEU A 87 -5.80 -11.51 -6.77
C LEU A 87 -4.55 -12.38 -6.59
N ARG A 88 -4.63 -13.64 -7.05
CA ARG A 88 -3.45 -14.52 -7.16
C ARG A 88 -2.70 -14.40 -8.46
N GLU A 89 -3.41 -14.01 -9.51
CA GLU A 89 -2.87 -13.74 -10.84
C GLU A 89 -3.29 -12.31 -11.22
N PHE A 90 -2.32 -11.48 -11.57
CA PHE A 90 -2.57 -10.09 -11.97
C PHE A 90 -1.47 -9.58 -12.88
N VAL A 91 -1.79 -8.60 -13.72
CA VAL A 91 -0.77 -7.88 -14.49
C VAL A 91 -0.15 -6.80 -13.61
N MET A 92 1.16 -6.70 -13.65
CA MET A 92 1.90 -5.61 -13.02
C MET A 92 2.78 -4.94 -14.06
N LYS A 93 2.78 -3.60 -14.05
CA LYS A 93 3.85 -2.83 -14.64
C LYS A 93 4.95 -2.78 -13.61
N ASP A 94 6.10 -3.36 -13.92
CA ASP A 94 7.31 -3.20 -13.12
C ASP A 94 8.37 -2.49 -13.94
N ALA A 95 9.07 -1.56 -13.32
CA ALA A 95 10.31 -1.00 -13.85
C ALA A 95 11.46 -1.24 -12.89
N TYR A 96 12.66 -1.26 -13.44
CA TYR A 96 13.91 -1.49 -12.74
C TYR A 96 14.94 -0.50 -13.26
N SER A 97 15.64 0.18 -12.35
CA SER A 97 16.80 1.00 -12.69
C SER A 97 18.09 0.30 -12.27
N PHE A 98 19.13 0.49 -13.07
CA PHE A 98 20.50 0.15 -12.69
C PHE A 98 21.36 1.39 -12.88
N ASP A 99 22.07 1.74 -11.82
CA ASP A 99 22.75 3.00 -11.65
C ASP A 99 24.17 2.77 -11.12
N ARG A 100 25.06 3.71 -11.44
CA ARG A 100 26.49 3.66 -11.10
C ARG A 100 26.73 3.87 -9.60
N ASP A 101 25.96 4.77 -9.01
CA ASP A 101 26.13 5.30 -7.67
C ASP A 101 24.79 5.77 -7.10
N GLU A 102 24.80 6.17 -5.82
CA GLU A 102 23.61 6.60 -5.08
C GLU A 102 22.96 7.86 -5.69
N GLU A 103 23.74 8.73 -6.34
CA GLU A 103 23.20 9.93 -6.99
C GLU A 103 22.43 9.57 -8.26
N GLY A 104 22.96 8.64 -9.06
CA GLY A 104 22.27 8.04 -10.20
C GLY A 104 20.98 7.36 -9.76
N LEU A 105 21.06 6.52 -8.71
CA LEU A 105 19.89 5.81 -8.17
C LEU A 105 18.80 6.79 -7.71
N ARG A 106 19.16 7.82 -6.95
CA ARG A 106 18.22 8.87 -6.53
C ARG A 106 17.58 9.58 -7.74
N THR A 107 18.35 9.84 -8.79
CA THR A 107 17.84 10.46 -10.02
C THR A 107 16.84 9.54 -10.75
N SER A 108 17.16 8.25 -10.86
CA SER A 108 16.27 7.25 -11.44
C SER A 108 14.99 7.07 -10.63
N PHE A 109 15.09 7.15 -9.30
CA PHE A 109 13.97 7.11 -8.38
C PHE A 109 13.00 8.28 -8.57
N GLU A 110 13.53 9.52 -8.56
CA GLU A 110 12.72 10.74 -8.79
C GLU A 110 12.04 10.73 -10.17
N LYS A 111 12.73 10.29 -11.22
CA LYS A 111 12.13 10.15 -12.55
C LYS A 111 10.92 9.22 -12.53
N ASN A 112 11.00 8.09 -11.82
CA ASN A 112 9.87 7.17 -11.71
C ASN A 112 8.75 7.75 -10.85
N ARG A 113 9.06 8.41 -9.73
CA ARG A 113 8.07 9.14 -8.90
C ARG A 113 7.25 10.11 -9.76
N GLU A 114 7.91 11.03 -10.47
CA GLU A 114 7.22 11.99 -11.33
C GLU A 114 6.46 11.33 -12.48
N ALA A 115 6.96 10.21 -13.01
CA ALA A 115 6.24 9.46 -14.04
C ALA A 115 4.94 8.87 -13.50
N TYR A 116 4.94 8.41 -12.24
CA TYR A 116 3.78 7.82 -11.58
C TYR A 116 2.75 8.90 -11.25
N GLU A 117 3.19 10.03 -10.71
CA GLU A 117 2.33 11.20 -10.49
C GLU A 117 1.62 11.62 -11.78
N ARG A 118 2.34 11.73 -12.91
CA ARG A 118 1.74 12.03 -14.22
C ARG A 118 0.81 10.93 -14.73
N ILE A 119 1.06 9.66 -14.39
CA ILE A 119 0.16 8.56 -14.77
C ILE A 119 -1.15 8.71 -14.02
N PHE A 120 -1.10 8.89 -12.70
CA PHE A 120 -2.28 9.02 -11.84
C PHE A 120 -3.08 10.30 -12.13
N GLU A 121 -2.40 11.42 -12.38
CA GLU A 121 -3.04 12.66 -12.82
C GLU A 121 -3.79 12.48 -14.15
N ARG A 122 -3.18 11.79 -15.13
CA ARG A 122 -3.81 11.55 -16.43
C ARG A 122 -5.04 10.66 -16.37
N VAL A 123 -5.12 9.79 -15.38
CA VAL A 123 -6.31 8.93 -15.16
C VAL A 123 -7.22 9.51 -14.08
N GLU A 124 -7.02 10.78 -13.70
CA GLU A 124 -7.82 11.53 -12.73
C GLU A 124 -7.98 10.82 -11.38
N LEU A 125 -6.94 10.10 -10.94
CA LEU A 125 -6.94 9.37 -9.67
C LEU A 125 -6.28 10.21 -8.57
N GLU A 126 -7.03 10.49 -7.49
CA GLU A 126 -6.46 11.11 -6.30
C GLU A 126 -5.52 10.12 -5.61
N THR A 127 -4.25 10.48 -5.47
CA THR A 127 -3.23 9.66 -4.84
C THR A 127 -2.36 10.47 -3.90
N TYR A 128 -1.84 9.82 -2.86
CA TYR A 128 -0.89 10.38 -1.90
C TYR A 128 0.42 9.61 -2.02
N TYR A 129 1.49 10.33 -2.33
CA TYR A 129 2.85 9.80 -2.28
C TYR A 129 3.33 9.80 -0.82
N VAL A 130 3.47 8.62 -0.24
CA VAL A 130 3.72 8.46 1.20
C VAL A 130 4.90 7.55 1.47
N GLN A 131 5.61 7.81 2.56
CA GLN A 131 6.63 6.88 3.04
C GLN A 131 5.96 5.53 3.38
N ALA A 132 6.64 4.44 3.04
CA ALA A 132 6.19 3.07 3.26
C ALA A 132 7.30 2.21 3.87
N GLU A 133 6.94 1.00 4.31
CA GLU A 133 7.91 0.01 4.77
C GLU A 133 8.74 -0.52 3.58
N SER A 134 10.03 -0.78 3.77
CA SER A 134 10.87 -1.45 2.76
C SER A 134 10.69 -2.98 2.74
N GLY A 135 10.13 -3.57 3.80
CA GLY A 135 9.84 -5.00 3.93
C GLY A 135 11.01 -5.94 3.60
N ILE A 136 10.67 -7.12 3.10
CA ILE A 136 11.61 -8.19 2.69
C ILE A 136 12.29 -7.86 1.33
N MET A 137 11.90 -6.78 0.67
CA MET A 137 12.39 -6.38 -0.65
C MET A 137 13.82 -5.80 -0.62
N GLY A 138 14.29 -5.42 0.58
CA GLY A 138 15.58 -4.78 0.82
C GLY A 138 15.58 -3.31 0.40
N GLY A 139 16.10 -2.42 1.25
CA GLY A 139 16.18 -0.99 0.93
C GLY A 139 15.95 -0.07 2.13
N LYS A 140 16.27 1.21 1.96
CA LYS A 140 16.03 2.27 2.97
C LYS A 140 15.06 3.36 2.51
N PHE A 141 14.75 3.40 1.22
CA PHE A 141 13.86 4.39 0.61
C PHE A 141 12.75 3.64 -0.10
N SER A 142 11.58 3.62 0.52
CA SER A 142 10.38 2.90 0.08
C SER A 142 9.18 3.82 0.23
N PHE A 143 8.38 3.92 -0.82
CA PHE A 143 7.23 4.82 -0.86
C PHE A 143 6.08 4.22 -1.66
N ASP A 144 4.88 4.46 -1.15
CA ASP A 144 3.63 4.07 -1.78
C ASP A 144 2.93 5.25 -2.44
N PHE A 145 2.12 4.92 -3.43
CA PHE A 145 1.06 5.76 -3.93
C PHE A 145 -0.27 5.19 -3.44
N LEU A 146 -0.85 5.83 -2.42
CA LEU A 146 -2.10 5.42 -1.82
C LEU A 146 -3.26 6.23 -2.40
N ALA A 147 -4.28 5.54 -2.94
CA ALA A 147 -5.52 6.12 -3.43
C ALA A 147 -6.61 5.99 -2.34
N PRO A 148 -7.11 7.08 -1.74
CA PRO A 148 -8.16 6.99 -0.73
C PRO A 148 -9.42 6.28 -1.28
N SER A 149 -9.95 5.32 -0.52
CA SER A 149 -11.13 4.54 -0.88
C SER A 149 -11.66 3.80 0.35
N GLY A 150 -12.98 3.57 0.42
CA GLY A 150 -13.60 2.76 1.48
C GLY A 150 -13.28 1.26 1.40
N SER A 151 -12.76 0.78 0.26
CA SER A 151 -12.53 -0.65 -0.02
C SER A 151 -11.05 -1.07 0.04
N GLY A 152 -10.17 -0.16 0.46
CA GLY A 152 -8.73 -0.40 0.59
C GLY A 152 -8.33 -1.24 1.81
N GLU A 153 -7.05 -1.61 1.86
CA GLU A 153 -6.46 -2.36 2.98
C GLU A 153 -5.44 -1.54 3.76
N ASN A 154 -4.84 -0.52 3.13
CA ASN A 154 -3.91 0.40 3.77
C ASN A 154 -4.67 1.44 4.59
N THR A 155 -4.02 1.98 5.60
CA THR A 155 -4.49 3.15 6.33
C THR A 155 -3.57 4.32 6.05
N LEU A 156 -4.06 5.26 5.26
CA LEU A 156 -3.41 6.53 4.96
C LEU A 156 -3.60 7.48 6.14
N VAL A 157 -2.49 7.96 6.72
CA VAL A 157 -2.48 8.98 7.76
C VAL A 157 -2.12 10.32 7.11
N VAL A 158 -2.99 11.31 7.17
CA VAL A 158 -2.76 12.66 6.61
C VAL A 158 -2.92 13.75 7.67
N CYS A 159 -2.08 14.78 7.60
CA CYS A 159 -2.29 16.00 8.34
C CYS A 159 -3.39 16.85 7.70
N GLU A 160 -4.23 17.47 8.53
CA GLU A 160 -5.28 18.39 8.05
C GLU A 160 -4.74 19.58 7.23
N THR A 161 -3.50 20.00 7.46
CA THR A 161 -2.84 21.10 6.74
C THR A 161 -2.13 20.65 5.46
N GLY A 162 -2.01 19.34 5.21
CA GLY A 162 -1.32 18.77 4.04
C GLY A 162 0.21 18.64 4.18
N ASP A 163 0.79 19.03 5.32
CA ASP A 163 2.25 19.02 5.53
C ASP A 163 2.85 17.62 5.77
N TYR A 164 2.00 16.60 6.00
CA TYR A 164 2.44 15.25 6.33
C TYR A 164 1.45 14.20 5.81
N ALA A 165 1.99 13.14 5.21
CA ALA A 165 1.25 11.94 4.84
C ALA A 165 2.15 10.70 4.94
N ALA A 166 1.61 9.60 5.47
CA ALA A 166 2.33 8.33 5.66
C ALA A 166 1.37 7.14 5.59
N ASP A 167 1.86 5.96 5.23
CA ASP A 167 1.18 4.71 5.62
C ASP A 167 1.26 4.56 7.14
N LEU A 168 0.20 4.04 7.77
CA LEU A 168 0.10 3.79 9.21
C LEU A 168 1.32 3.02 9.76
N GLU A 169 1.84 2.05 9.00
CA GLU A 169 2.96 1.19 9.43
C GLU A 169 4.22 1.99 9.77
N VAL A 170 4.46 3.10 9.06
CA VAL A 170 5.63 3.98 9.23
C VAL A 170 5.26 5.37 9.74
N ALA A 171 3.98 5.63 9.99
CA ALA A 171 3.50 6.94 10.41
C ALA A 171 4.08 7.32 11.79
N ARG A 172 4.56 8.57 11.88
CA ARG A 172 5.04 9.20 13.12
C ARG A 172 3.96 10.16 13.60
N ALA A 173 3.83 10.29 14.91
CA ALA A 173 2.89 11.24 15.48
C ALA A 173 3.33 11.72 16.87
N ILE A 174 3.01 12.97 17.19
CA ILE A 174 3.10 13.48 18.56
C ILE A 174 1.94 12.82 19.32
N PRO A 175 2.24 11.99 20.35
CA PRO A 175 1.20 11.29 21.09
C PRO A 175 0.29 12.27 21.81
N ARG A 176 -0.99 11.91 21.94
CA ARG A 176 -1.88 12.57 22.91
C ARG A 176 -1.29 12.55 24.32
N ALA A 177 -1.56 13.61 25.08
CA ALA A 177 -1.14 13.71 26.48
C ALA A 177 -1.74 12.58 27.32
N ALA A 178 -0.96 12.04 28.26
CA ALA A 178 -1.43 11.05 29.21
C ALA A 178 -2.09 11.74 30.43
N GLU A 179 -3.13 11.12 30.97
CA GLU A 179 -3.75 11.51 32.23
C GLU A 179 -3.21 10.65 33.37
N LEU A 180 -2.07 11.07 33.94
CA LEU A 180 -1.37 10.32 34.98
C LEU A 180 -1.90 10.67 36.38
N PRO A 181 -2.08 9.67 37.28
CA PRO A 181 -2.33 9.90 38.69
C PRO A 181 -1.21 10.66 39.39
N GLU A 182 -1.45 11.07 40.64
CA GLU A 182 -0.42 11.64 41.51
C GLU A 182 0.79 10.70 41.63
N PRO A 183 2.02 11.22 41.51
CA PRO A 183 3.22 10.40 41.53
C PRO A 183 3.46 9.77 42.92
N LEU A 184 3.95 8.54 42.91
CA LEU A 184 4.35 7.77 44.08
C LEU A 184 5.87 7.75 44.22
N ASP A 185 6.36 7.73 45.47
CA ASP A 185 7.79 7.68 45.78
C ASP A 185 8.44 6.34 45.36
N ALA A 186 7.67 5.25 45.38
CA ALA A 186 8.09 3.91 44.98
C ALA A 186 6.90 3.12 44.40
N PRO A 187 7.14 2.04 43.63
CA PRO A 187 6.06 1.20 43.12
C PRO A 187 5.24 0.55 44.25
N GLU A 188 3.92 0.58 44.11
CA GLU A 188 2.98 -0.02 45.07
C GLU A 188 2.20 -1.18 44.43
N GLU A 189 2.18 -2.34 45.09
CA GLU A 189 1.35 -3.48 44.66
C GLU A 189 -0.15 -3.16 44.78
N VAL A 190 -0.93 -3.65 43.82
CA VAL A 190 -2.39 -3.63 43.84
C VAL A 190 -2.95 -4.95 43.34
N GLU A 191 -3.98 -5.46 44.02
CA GLU A 191 -4.70 -6.68 43.63
C GLU A 191 -5.62 -6.40 42.43
N THR A 192 -5.49 -7.22 41.40
CA THR A 192 -6.27 -7.14 40.15
C THR A 192 -6.76 -8.53 39.72
N PRO A 193 -7.49 -9.26 40.59
CA PRO A 193 -7.86 -10.65 40.34
C PRO A 193 -8.77 -10.77 39.11
N GLY A 194 -8.37 -11.63 38.16
CA GLY A 194 -9.15 -11.89 36.94
C GLY A 194 -9.10 -10.78 35.89
N VAL A 195 -8.35 -9.71 36.10
CA VAL A 195 -8.13 -8.64 35.11
C VAL A 195 -6.98 -9.03 34.19
N THR A 196 -7.24 -9.04 32.89
CA THR A 196 -6.25 -9.39 31.85
C THR A 196 -6.17 -8.39 30.70
N THR A 197 -7.03 -7.36 30.71
CA THR A 197 -7.06 -6.31 29.67
C THR A 197 -6.79 -4.95 30.28
N ILE A 198 -6.31 -4.02 29.46
CA ILE A 198 -6.07 -2.64 29.91
C ILE A 198 -7.38 -1.95 30.27
N GLU A 199 -8.44 -2.18 29.50
CA GLU A 199 -9.75 -1.58 29.77
C GLU A 199 -10.28 -2.03 31.14
N GLY A 200 -10.14 -3.33 31.46
CA GLY A 200 -10.54 -3.86 32.76
C GLY A 200 -9.67 -3.35 33.90
N LEU A 201 -8.37 -3.12 33.66
CA LEU A 201 -7.44 -2.56 34.64
C LEU A 201 -7.75 -1.10 34.94
N ALA A 202 -7.96 -0.29 33.90
CA ALA A 202 -8.33 1.10 34.00
C ALA A 202 -9.65 1.28 34.76
N GLU A 203 -10.67 0.47 34.42
CA GLU A 203 -11.96 0.47 35.12
C GLU A 203 -11.83 0.08 36.60
N LEU A 204 -11.10 -0.99 36.91
CA LEU A 204 -10.91 -1.46 38.29
C LEU A 204 -10.23 -0.41 39.16
N LEU A 205 -9.22 0.28 38.63
CA LEU A 205 -8.42 1.25 39.37
C LEU A 205 -8.97 2.68 39.31
N GLY A 206 -9.98 2.94 38.47
CA GLY A 206 -10.54 4.27 38.28
C GLY A 206 -9.54 5.27 37.67
N ILE A 207 -8.69 4.79 36.75
CA ILE A 207 -7.66 5.59 36.07
C ILE A 207 -7.88 5.57 34.56
N ASP A 208 -7.25 6.49 33.84
CA ASP A 208 -7.25 6.47 32.38
C ASP A 208 -6.32 5.38 31.84
N ALA A 209 -6.65 4.80 30.69
CA ALA A 209 -5.84 3.76 30.05
C ALA A 209 -4.44 4.27 29.67
N THR A 210 -4.28 5.59 29.43
CA THR A 210 -2.97 6.25 29.23
C THR A 210 -2.04 6.14 30.45
N ALA A 211 -2.57 5.88 31.65
CA ALA A 211 -1.79 5.69 32.87
C ALA A 211 -1.30 4.25 33.08
N THR A 212 -1.51 3.36 32.11
CA THR A 212 -1.10 1.95 32.18
C THR A 212 -0.07 1.63 31.08
N SER A 213 0.62 0.50 31.21
CA SER A 213 1.54 0.00 30.17
C SER A 213 1.25 -1.47 29.85
N LYS A 214 1.34 -1.85 28.57
CA LYS A 214 1.27 -3.24 28.10
C LYS A 214 2.66 -3.80 27.94
N ALA A 215 2.82 -5.07 28.28
CA ALA A 215 4.03 -5.82 28.03
C ALA A 215 3.80 -6.87 26.93
N MET A 216 4.68 -6.86 25.93
CA MET A 216 4.62 -7.68 24.73
C MET A 216 5.94 -8.46 24.61
N PRO A 217 6.04 -9.66 25.23
CA PRO A 217 7.26 -10.45 25.18
C PRO A 217 7.47 -11.06 23.79
N VAL A 218 8.66 -10.91 23.24
CA VAL A 218 9.07 -11.46 21.94
C VAL A 218 10.35 -12.26 22.09
N VAL A 219 10.50 -13.29 21.26
CA VAL A 219 11.70 -14.13 21.21
C VAL A 219 12.51 -13.75 19.98
N LYS A 220 13.78 -13.42 20.19
CA LYS A 220 14.77 -13.11 19.16
C LYS A 220 16.04 -13.89 19.44
N GLU A 221 16.51 -14.68 18.48
CA GLU A 221 17.73 -15.50 18.62
C GLU A 221 17.74 -16.33 19.93
N ASP A 222 16.60 -16.95 20.26
CA ASP A 222 16.36 -17.72 21.50
C ASP A 222 16.41 -16.92 22.82
N ALA A 223 16.57 -15.59 22.75
CA ALA A 223 16.48 -14.69 23.90
C ALA A 223 15.11 -13.99 23.97
N LEU A 224 14.59 -13.84 25.18
CA LEU A 224 13.35 -13.12 25.42
C LEU A 224 13.63 -11.61 25.58
N VAL A 225 12.87 -10.79 24.86
CA VAL A 225 12.89 -9.33 24.92
C VAL A 225 11.49 -8.85 25.30
N LEU A 226 11.40 -7.86 26.18
CA LEU A 226 10.13 -7.28 26.61
C LEU A 226 9.89 -5.95 25.91
N ALA A 227 8.99 -5.92 24.94
CA ALA A 227 8.51 -4.68 24.36
C ALA A 227 7.42 -4.06 25.25
N LEU A 228 7.51 -2.77 25.56
CA LEU A 228 6.53 -2.03 26.35
C LEU A 228 5.93 -0.89 25.56
N ILE A 229 4.61 -0.73 25.62
CA ILE A 229 3.88 0.42 25.06
C ILE A 229 2.88 0.94 26.08
N ARG A 230 2.41 2.18 25.92
CA ARG A 230 1.31 2.72 26.74
C ARG A 230 0.02 1.91 26.53
N GLY A 231 -0.78 1.81 27.58
CA GLY A 231 -1.91 0.90 27.67
C GLY A 231 -3.00 1.12 26.63
N ASP A 232 -3.19 2.35 26.19
CA ASP A 232 -4.20 2.68 25.20
C ASP A 232 -3.65 2.64 23.76
N ASP A 233 -2.36 2.40 23.58
CA ASP A 233 -1.73 2.25 22.27
C ASP A 233 -1.70 0.79 21.80
N ARG A 234 -1.41 0.62 20.49
CA ARG A 234 -1.19 -0.68 19.83
C ARG A 234 0.26 -0.76 19.38
N LEU A 235 0.83 -1.96 19.47
CA LEU A 235 2.19 -2.23 19.02
C LEU A 235 2.20 -2.29 17.50
N SER A 236 3.11 -1.54 16.87
CA SER A 236 3.42 -1.68 15.44
C SER A 236 4.47 -2.78 15.28
N GLU A 237 4.13 -3.82 14.52
CA GLU A 237 5.07 -4.92 14.21
C GLU A 237 6.26 -4.42 13.39
N THR A 238 6.01 -3.54 12.42
CA THR A 238 7.03 -2.89 11.59
C THR A 238 8.03 -2.11 12.43
N LYS A 239 7.55 -1.23 13.32
CA LYS A 239 8.43 -0.43 14.17
C LYS A 239 9.16 -1.28 15.22
N LEU A 240 8.52 -2.35 15.70
CA LEU A 240 9.20 -3.33 16.55
C LEU A 240 10.35 -4.02 15.79
N TYR A 241 10.14 -4.40 14.52
CA TYR A 241 11.18 -4.98 13.69
C TYR A 241 12.36 -4.02 13.51
N ASP A 242 12.11 -2.73 13.25
CA ASP A 242 13.16 -1.71 13.15
C ASP A 242 13.91 -1.53 14.48
N ALA A 243 13.20 -1.58 15.60
CA ALA A 243 13.79 -1.50 16.93
C ALA A 243 14.56 -2.78 17.31
N LEU A 244 14.20 -3.94 16.74
CA LEU A 244 14.81 -5.24 16.99
C LEU A 244 15.16 -5.97 15.68
N PRO A 245 16.11 -5.45 14.86
CA PRO A 245 16.35 -5.98 13.52
C PRO A 245 16.67 -7.48 13.50
N GLY A 246 15.99 -8.24 12.64
CA GLY A 246 16.14 -9.68 12.52
C GLY A 246 14.83 -10.44 12.81
N ALA A 247 14.86 -11.76 12.64
CA ALA A 247 13.69 -12.59 12.88
C ALA A 247 13.32 -12.59 14.37
N SER A 248 12.10 -12.17 14.68
CA SER A 248 11.52 -12.29 16.01
C SER A 248 10.11 -12.87 15.91
N ARG A 249 9.61 -13.42 17.02
CA ARG A 249 8.24 -13.93 17.12
C ARG A 249 7.65 -13.60 18.48
N PRO A 250 6.32 -13.54 18.61
CA PRO A 250 5.68 -13.55 19.93
C PRO A 250 6.17 -14.73 20.77
N ALA A 251 6.39 -14.47 22.06
CA ALA A 251 6.70 -15.53 23.02
C ALA A 251 5.48 -16.43 23.23
N THR A 252 5.74 -17.71 23.46
CA THR A 252 4.71 -18.69 23.82
C THR A 252 4.34 -18.57 25.30
N ASP A 253 3.16 -19.06 25.69
CA ASP A 253 2.73 -19.08 27.09
C ASP A 253 3.73 -19.80 28.02
N GLU A 254 4.41 -20.84 27.51
CA GLU A 254 5.43 -21.58 28.26
C GLU A 254 6.67 -20.72 28.52
N GLU A 255 7.17 -20.04 27.49
CA GLU A 255 8.30 -19.12 27.60
C GLU A 255 7.98 -17.95 28.54
N ILE A 256 6.77 -17.38 28.43
CA ILE A 256 6.29 -16.30 29.29
C ILE A 256 6.25 -16.77 30.76
N ARG A 257 5.61 -17.90 31.05
CA ARG A 257 5.52 -18.41 32.43
C ARG A 257 6.88 -18.75 33.01
N SER A 258 7.79 -19.28 32.20
CA SER A 258 9.15 -19.61 32.61
C SER A 258 9.94 -18.35 33.00
N ALA A 259 9.81 -17.27 32.23
CA ALA A 259 10.56 -16.04 32.46
C ALA A 259 9.95 -15.12 33.54
N PHE A 260 8.62 -15.03 33.61
CA PHE A 260 7.95 -14.06 34.47
C PHE A 260 7.26 -14.68 35.68
N GLY A 261 6.99 -15.99 35.69
CA GLY A 261 6.21 -16.64 36.75
C GLY A 261 4.70 -16.30 36.73
N ALA A 262 4.22 -15.61 35.69
CA ALA A 262 2.84 -15.18 35.49
C ALA A 262 2.38 -15.36 34.03
N GLY A 263 1.08 -15.26 33.80
CA GLY A 263 0.49 -15.19 32.45
C GLY A 263 0.48 -13.77 31.87
N GLY A 264 0.10 -13.66 30.60
CA GLY A 264 0.16 -12.41 29.82
C GLY A 264 -0.52 -11.19 30.44
N GLY A 265 -1.56 -11.37 31.25
CA GLY A 265 -2.34 -10.28 31.85
C GLY A 265 -1.70 -9.63 33.08
N SER A 266 -0.51 -10.05 33.51
CA SER A 266 0.14 -9.51 34.73
C SER A 266 1.65 -9.33 34.55
N LEU A 267 2.11 -9.16 33.30
CA LEU A 267 3.52 -8.98 32.95
C LEU A 267 3.96 -7.52 33.07
N GLY A 268 5.20 -7.31 33.53
CA GLY A 268 5.81 -5.99 33.60
C GLY A 268 7.34 -6.03 33.68
N PRO A 269 8.00 -4.86 33.65
CA PRO A 269 9.45 -4.80 33.53
C PRO A 269 10.22 -5.05 34.83
N ILE A 270 9.59 -4.83 36.00
CA ILE A 270 10.29 -4.94 37.28
C ILE A 270 10.57 -6.40 37.59
N GLY A 271 11.86 -6.74 37.73
CA GLY A 271 12.34 -8.10 37.97
C GLY A 271 12.54 -8.94 36.70
N PHE A 272 12.31 -8.39 35.51
CA PHE A 272 12.66 -9.06 34.26
C PHE A 272 14.16 -8.93 33.99
N GLU A 273 14.83 -10.06 33.71
CA GLU A 273 16.30 -10.11 33.54
C GLU A 273 16.76 -9.89 32.08
N GLY A 274 15.83 -9.85 31.11
CA GLY A 274 16.13 -9.66 29.69
C GLY A 274 16.16 -8.19 29.24
N GLU A 275 16.35 -7.97 27.94
CA GLU A 275 16.29 -6.63 27.34
C GLU A 275 14.86 -6.08 27.40
N VAL A 276 14.70 -4.87 27.91
CA VAL A 276 13.43 -4.12 27.83
C VAL A 276 13.55 -3.05 26.76
N VAL A 277 12.64 -3.08 25.79
CA VAL A 277 12.49 -2.02 24.79
C VAL A 277 11.17 -1.31 25.05
N ALA A 278 11.20 -0.01 25.35
CA ALA A 278 10.00 0.74 25.70
C ALA A 278 9.68 1.81 24.65
N ASP A 279 8.39 2.02 24.40
CA ASP A 279 7.92 3.11 23.57
C ASP A 279 8.29 4.47 24.17
N GLU A 280 8.56 5.46 23.31
CA GLU A 280 8.86 6.84 23.71
C GLU A 280 7.80 7.45 24.64
N THR A 281 6.53 7.05 24.53
CA THR A 281 5.45 7.51 25.43
C THR A 281 5.65 7.13 26.90
N LEU A 282 6.46 6.10 27.19
CA LEU A 282 6.75 5.64 28.54
C LEU A 282 8.00 6.30 29.15
N ARG A 283 8.67 7.20 28.40
CA ARG A 283 9.90 7.86 28.85
C ARG A 283 9.70 8.76 30.06
N GLU A 284 8.57 9.45 30.11
CA GLU A 284 8.23 10.37 31.18
C GLU A 284 6.92 9.94 31.84
N GLY A 285 6.88 10.00 33.18
CA GLY A 285 5.69 9.67 33.97
C GLY A 285 5.79 8.36 34.73
N GLN A 286 4.69 8.02 35.39
CA GLN A 286 4.55 6.81 36.19
C GLN A 286 3.32 6.02 35.73
N PHE A 287 3.50 4.74 35.46
CA PHE A 287 2.48 3.89 34.85
C PHE A 287 2.11 2.73 35.77
N VAL A 288 0.92 2.17 35.53
CA VAL A 288 0.54 0.87 36.07
C VAL A 288 1.03 -0.23 35.13
N ALA A 289 1.88 -1.12 35.64
CA ALA A 289 2.43 -2.27 34.92
C ALA A 289 2.13 -3.57 35.67
N GLY A 290 2.21 -4.72 34.99
CA GLY A 290 2.04 -6.01 35.65
C GLY A 290 3.13 -6.27 36.70
N ALA A 291 2.79 -6.99 37.77
CA ALA A 291 3.70 -7.29 38.87
C ALA A 291 4.53 -8.58 38.68
N ASN A 292 4.44 -9.22 37.50
CA ASN A 292 4.98 -10.56 37.24
C ASN A 292 4.42 -11.61 38.23
N ARG A 293 3.16 -11.40 38.65
CA ARG A 293 2.40 -12.30 39.53
C ARG A 293 0.93 -12.26 39.12
N ASP A 294 0.34 -13.42 38.82
CA ASP A 294 -1.05 -13.51 38.35
C ASP A 294 -2.02 -12.79 39.31
N GLY A 295 -2.80 -11.86 38.77
CA GLY A 295 -3.78 -11.08 39.53
C GLY A 295 -3.19 -9.92 40.33
N TRP A 296 -2.00 -9.44 39.98
CA TRP A 296 -1.35 -8.30 40.62
C TRP A 296 -0.71 -7.35 39.61
N HIS A 297 -0.78 -6.06 39.93
CA HIS A 297 -0.10 -4.98 39.21
C HIS A 297 0.70 -4.10 40.18
N LEU A 298 1.58 -3.28 39.62
CA LEU A 298 2.36 -2.26 40.31
C LEU A 298 1.90 -0.89 39.81
N ARG A 299 1.51 -0.01 40.73
CA ARG A 299 1.25 1.41 40.45
C ARG A 299 2.54 2.19 40.63
N GLY A 300 2.68 3.29 39.90
CA GLY A 300 3.80 4.21 40.08
C GLY A 300 5.09 3.81 39.38
N VAL A 301 5.08 2.85 38.45
CA VAL A 301 6.28 2.32 37.80
C VAL A 301 6.90 3.34 36.85
N GLN A 302 8.19 3.62 36.99
CA GLN A 302 8.91 4.68 36.29
C GLN A 302 10.20 4.17 35.63
N ALA A 303 10.36 4.44 34.34
CA ALA A 303 11.60 4.17 33.62
C ALA A 303 12.78 4.96 34.20
N GLY A 304 13.96 4.34 34.27
CA GLY A 304 15.19 4.90 34.85
C GLY A 304 15.21 4.92 36.40
N ARG A 305 14.06 4.77 37.07
CA ARG A 305 13.98 4.58 38.53
C ARG A 305 13.85 3.10 38.90
N ASP A 306 12.90 2.41 38.27
CA ASP A 306 12.51 1.04 38.67
C ASP A 306 12.97 -0.03 37.67
N TYR A 307 13.24 0.36 36.42
CA TYR A 307 13.77 -0.50 35.35
C TYR A 307 14.51 0.35 34.31
N GLU A 308 15.43 -0.25 33.56
CA GLU A 308 16.24 0.45 32.55
C GLU A 308 15.86 -0.05 31.15
N PRO A 309 15.11 0.73 30.35
CA PRO A 309 14.78 0.36 28.97
C PRO A 309 15.71 1.01 27.94
N ARG A 310 15.80 0.37 26.77
CA ARG A 310 16.12 1.08 25.53
C ARG A 310 14.84 1.65 24.94
N PHE A 311 14.82 2.94 24.63
CA PHE A 311 13.65 3.57 24.03
C PHE A 311 13.65 3.46 22.49
N ALA A 312 12.46 3.28 21.92
CA ALA A 312 12.19 3.30 20.49
C ALA A 312 10.75 3.77 20.23
N ASP A 313 10.44 4.22 19.01
CA ASP A 313 9.04 4.34 18.58
C ASP A 313 8.51 2.93 18.27
N LEU A 314 7.51 2.47 19.02
CA LEU A 314 6.98 1.10 18.91
C LEU A 314 5.47 1.09 18.61
N ARG A 315 4.80 2.23 18.69
CA ARG A 315 3.34 2.29 18.62
C ARG A 315 2.81 2.68 17.24
N GLU A 316 1.62 2.22 16.92
CA GLU A 316 0.82 2.77 15.83
C GLU A 316 0.25 4.14 16.24
N PRO A 317 0.31 5.16 15.38
CA PRO A 317 -0.48 6.38 15.56
C PRO A 317 -1.98 6.08 15.56
N ARG A 318 -2.75 6.92 16.25
CA ARG A 318 -4.21 6.81 16.29
C ARG A 318 -4.90 8.16 16.36
N GLU A 319 -6.22 8.13 16.20
CA GLU A 319 -7.08 9.30 16.36
C GLU A 319 -6.80 10.04 17.68
N GLY A 320 -6.69 11.37 17.58
CA GLY A 320 -6.30 12.26 18.68
C GLY A 320 -4.80 12.54 18.80
N ASP A 321 -3.93 11.79 18.10
CA ASP A 321 -2.53 12.16 17.96
C ASP A 321 -2.35 13.35 16.99
N ARG A 322 -1.21 14.04 17.11
CA ARG A 322 -0.92 15.27 16.36
C ARG A 322 0.18 15.07 15.34
N CYS A 323 0.12 15.88 14.29
CA CYS A 323 1.09 15.90 13.20
C CYS A 323 2.51 16.16 13.73
N PRO A 324 3.51 15.34 13.36
CA PRO A 324 4.88 15.52 13.82
C PRO A 324 5.58 16.76 13.22
N GLU A 325 5.08 17.27 12.11
CA GLU A 325 5.69 18.42 11.40
C GLU A 325 5.09 19.76 11.86
N CYS A 326 3.76 19.85 12.03
CA CYS A 326 3.07 21.12 12.33
C CYS A 326 2.25 21.13 13.63
N GLY A 327 2.03 19.99 14.29
CA GLY A 327 1.23 19.87 15.52
C GLY A 327 -0.30 19.93 15.32
N GLY A 328 -0.77 20.00 14.08
CA GLY A 328 -2.19 19.92 13.69
C GLY A 328 -2.79 18.52 13.86
N GLU A 329 -4.07 18.37 13.52
CA GLU A 329 -4.78 17.08 13.62
C GLU A 329 -4.37 16.10 12.51
N LEU A 330 -4.20 14.82 12.88
CA LEU A 330 -4.05 13.71 11.94
C LEU A 330 -5.40 13.08 11.64
N ARG A 331 -5.62 12.70 10.38
CA ARG A 331 -6.81 11.99 9.91
C ARG A 331 -6.40 10.66 9.30
N PHE A 332 -7.19 9.63 9.57
CA PHE A 332 -6.94 8.28 9.11
C PHE A 332 -7.98 7.93 8.04
N ARG A 333 -7.52 7.49 6.87
CA ARG A 333 -8.38 7.11 5.75
C ARG A 333 -7.99 5.73 5.26
N THR A 334 -8.97 4.90 4.96
CA THR A 334 -8.72 3.67 4.20
C THR A 334 -8.25 4.03 2.78
N ALA A 335 -7.27 3.29 2.26
CA ALA A 335 -6.70 3.55 0.96
C ALA A 335 -6.24 2.27 0.25
N ILE A 336 -6.18 2.34 -1.08
CA ILE A 336 -5.68 1.29 -1.97
C ILE A 336 -4.27 1.68 -2.41
N GLU A 337 -3.28 0.82 -2.16
CA GLU A 337 -1.94 0.96 -2.74
C GLU A 337 -1.98 0.69 -4.25
N VAL A 338 -1.86 1.73 -5.06
CA VAL A 338 -1.92 1.66 -6.54
C VAL A 338 -0.55 1.65 -7.22
N GLY A 339 0.50 1.97 -6.47
CA GLY A 339 1.87 1.83 -6.91
C GLY A 339 2.84 1.89 -5.74
N HIS A 340 4.00 1.31 -5.94
CA HIS A 340 5.06 1.21 -4.94
C HIS A 340 6.41 1.42 -5.61
N ILE A 341 7.29 2.21 -4.99
CA ILE A 341 8.64 2.48 -5.48
C ILE A 341 9.67 2.32 -4.37
N PHE A 342 10.76 1.60 -4.63
CA PHE A 342 11.81 1.39 -3.63
C PHE A 342 13.21 1.30 -4.23
N ASN A 343 14.22 1.64 -3.42
CA ASN A 343 15.63 1.49 -3.72
C ASN A 343 16.20 0.26 -3.04
N PHE A 344 16.62 -0.74 -3.83
CA PHE A 344 17.23 -1.95 -3.31
C PHE A 344 18.77 -1.91 -3.27
N GLY A 345 19.38 -0.85 -3.81
CA GLY A 345 20.84 -0.68 -3.82
C GLY A 345 21.53 -1.90 -4.44
N ALA A 346 22.45 -2.52 -3.70
CA ALA A 346 23.17 -3.72 -4.14
C ALA A 346 22.54 -5.05 -3.70
N PHE A 347 21.33 -5.05 -3.11
CA PHE A 347 20.72 -6.24 -2.50
C PHE A 347 20.61 -7.43 -3.47
N TYR A 348 20.18 -7.19 -4.71
CA TYR A 348 20.10 -8.22 -5.75
C TYR A 348 21.43 -8.40 -6.48
N SER A 349 22.12 -7.30 -6.76
CA SER A 349 23.34 -7.30 -7.59
C SER A 349 24.50 -8.04 -6.96
N ALA A 350 24.68 -7.92 -5.64
CA ALA A 350 25.75 -8.59 -4.91
C ALA A 350 25.66 -10.13 -4.96
N PRO A 351 24.55 -10.77 -4.55
CA PRO A 351 24.42 -12.23 -4.60
C PRO A 351 24.38 -12.80 -6.02
N LEU A 352 23.92 -12.03 -7.02
CA LEU A 352 23.82 -12.46 -8.42
C LEU A 352 25.06 -12.13 -9.26
N GLY A 353 26.05 -11.43 -8.69
CA GLY A 353 27.27 -11.04 -9.40
C GLY A 353 27.01 -10.10 -10.59
N ALA A 354 26.07 -9.15 -10.41
CA ALA A 354 25.80 -8.10 -11.40
C ALA A 354 26.67 -6.87 -11.11
N THR A 355 27.86 -6.87 -11.69
CA THR A 355 28.91 -5.86 -11.50
C THR A 355 29.26 -5.14 -12.80
N PHE A 356 29.84 -3.95 -12.67
CA PHE A 356 30.40 -3.19 -13.79
C PHE A 356 31.80 -2.66 -13.44
N VAL A 357 32.60 -2.36 -14.48
CA VAL A 357 33.87 -1.66 -14.32
C VAL A 357 33.64 -0.15 -14.35
N ASP A 358 34.02 0.51 -13.27
CA ASP A 358 33.91 1.95 -13.08
C ASP A 358 35.04 2.71 -13.79
N GLU A 359 34.94 4.04 -13.84
CA GLU A 359 35.90 4.92 -14.52
C GLU A 359 37.33 4.82 -13.98
N ASP A 360 37.46 4.51 -12.69
CA ASP A 360 38.74 4.27 -12.02
C ASP A 360 39.28 2.83 -12.23
N GLY A 361 38.56 2.00 -12.99
CA GLY A 361 38.89 0.60 -13.26
C GLY A 361 38.50 -0.36 -12.14
N THR A 362 37.81 0.10 -11.10
CA THR A 362 37.32 -0.78 -10.02
C THR A 362 36.03 -1.48 -10.41
N GLU A 363 35.87 -2.72 -9.98
CA GLU A 363 34.63 -3.47 -10.15
C GLU A 363 33.67 -3.16 -9.00
N LYS A 364 32.45 -2.72 -9.32
CA LYS A 364 31.40 -2.36 -8.35
C LYS A 364 30.09 -3.07 -8.69
N PRO A 365 29.28 -3.45 -7.68
CA PRO A 365 27.93 -3.94 -7.94
C PRO A 365 27.06 -2.82 -8.52
N LEU A 366 26.12 -3.18 -9.39
CA LEU A 366 25.09 -2.26 -9.83
C LEU A 366 24.20 -1.86 -8.66
N LEU A 367 23.91 -0.57 -8.50
CA LEU A 367 22.87 -0.12 -7.59
C LEU A 367 21.54 -0.06 -8.35
N GLY A 368 20.43 -0.43 -7.73
CA GLY A 368 19.15 -0.38 -8.43
C GLY A 368 17.94 -0.05 -7.56
N GLY A 369 16.87 0.27 -8.26
CA GLY A 369 15.54 0.55 -7.73
C GLY A 369 14.47 -0.19 -8.53
N SER A 370 13.34 -0.45 -7.89
CA SER A 370 12.19 -1.15 -8.47
C SER A 370 10.93 -0.31 -8.29
N TYR A 371 10.07 -0.32 -9.31
CA TYR A 371 8.95 0.59 -9.43
C TYR A 371 7.75 -0.16 -10.00
N GLY A 372 6.73 -0.41 -9.18
CA GLY A 372 5.55 -1.22 -9.52
C GLY A 372 4.26 -0.41 -9.60
N ILE A 373 3.42 -0.67 -10.60
CA ILE A 373 2.00 -0.25 -10.68
C ILE A 373 1.19 -1.49 -11.01
N GLY A 374 0.08 -1.73 -10.32
CA GLY A 374 -0.88 -2.78 -10.70
C GLY A 374 -2.02 -2.20 -11.54
N PRO A 375 -2.04 -2.33 -12.88
CA PRO A 375 -3.03 -1.62 -13.71
C PRO A 375 -4.48 -2.04 -13.41
N ALA A 376 -4.72 -3.31 -13.10
CA ALA A 376 -6.05 -3.79 -12.70
C ALA A 376 -6.50 -3.21 -11.35
N ARG A 377 -5.55 -3.00 -10.43
CA ARG A 377 -5.83 -2.36 -9.14
C ARG A 377 -6.05 -0.86 -9.30
N VAL A 378 -5.30 -0.20 -10.18
CA VAL A 378 -5.55 1.19 -10.59
C VAL A 378 -6.97 1.32 -11.17
N LEU A 379 -7.38 0.40 -12.05
CA LEU A 379 -8.74 0.39 -12.59
C LEU A 379 -9.79 0.31 -11.48
N ALA A 380 -9.62 -0.57 -10.51
CA ALA A 380 -10.53 -0.67 -9.36
C ALA A 380 -10.51 0.60 -8.50
N ALA A 381 -9.35 1.22 -8.26
CA ALA A 381 -9.26 2.48 -7.53
C ALA A 381 -9.96 3.63 -8.26
N ILE A 382 -9.88 3.68 -9.59
CA ILE A 382 -10.63 4.63 -10.41
C ILE A 382 -12.13 4.42 -10.21
N VAL A 383 -12.62 3.18 -10.28
CA VAL A 383 -14.04 2.87 -10.03
C VAL A 383 -14.47 3.31 -8.63
N GLU A 384 -13.66 3.03 -7.61
CA GLU A 384 -13.96 3.42 -6.23
C GLU A 384 -14.06 4.94 -6.03
N GLN A 385 -13.27 5.73 -6.77
CA GLN A 385 -13.32 7.19 -6.71
C GLN A 385 -14.33 7.81 -7.69
N HIS A 386 -14.68 7.10 -8.77
CA HIS A 386 -15.50 7.59 -9.87
C HIS A 386 -16.67 6.65 -10.18
N HIS A 387 -17.66 6.64 -9.30
CA HIS A 387 -18.94 5.95 -9.49
C HIS A 387 -20.08 6.74 -8.82
N ASP A 388 -21.30 6.38 -9.15
CA ASP A 388 -22.51 6.82 -8.46
C ASP A 388 -23.48 5.64 -8.24
N GLU A 389 -24.72 5.94 -7.84
CA GLU A 389 -25.75 4.92 -7.58
C GLU A 389 -26.17 4.16 -8.85
N ASP A 390 -25.98 4.75 -10.04
CA ASP A 390 -26.40 4.18 -11.32
C ASP A 390 -25.28 3.39 -12.00
N GLY A 391 -24.01 3.62 -11.64
CA GLY A 391 -22.89 2.81 -12.10
C GLY A 391 -21.56 3.57 -12.21
N LEU A 392 -20.78 3.18 -13.23
CA LEU A 392 -19.42 3.68 -13.44
C LEU A 392 -19.44 5.09 -14.03
N VAL A 393 -18.45 5.91 -13.68
CA VAL A 393 -18.27 7.26 -14.22
C VAL A 393 -16.81 7.43 -14.65
N TRP A 394 -16.42 6.84 -15.78
CA TRP A 394 -15.00 6.82 -16.15
C TRP A 394 -14.43 8.22 -16.42
N PRO A 395 -13.21 8.51 -15.93
CA PRO A 395 -12.37 9.54 -16.53
C PRO A 395 -12.21 9.23 -18.02
N ARG A 396 -12.29 10.27 -18.87
CA ARG A 396 -12.30 10.09 -20.34
C ARG A 396 -11.08 9.32 -20.84
N SER A 397 -9.93 9.49 -20.20
CA SER A 397 -8.66 8.87 -20.58
C SER A 397 -8.59 7.34 -20.42
N VAL A 398 -9.52 6.74 -19.68
CA VAL A 398 -9.55 5.29 -19.39
C VAL A 398 -10.90 4.65 -19.69
N ALA A 399 -11.86 5.42 -20.18
CA ALA A 399 -13.15 4.88 -20.58
C ALA A 399 -12.96 3.81 -21.67
N PRO A 400 -13.73 2.70 -21.64
CA PRO A 400 -13.62 1.66 -22.66
C PRO A 400 -14.07 2.15 -24.05
N TYR A 401 -14.94 3.16 -24.08
CA TYR A 401 -15.42 3.86 -25.26
C TYR A 401 -15.66 5.32 -24.89
N ASP A 402 -15.38 6.23 -25.81
CA ASP A 402 -15.64 7.67 -25.65
C ASP A 402 -17.15 7.95 -25.66
N VAL A 403 -17.88 7.26 -26.55
CA VAL A 403 -19.30 7.52 -26.82
C VAL A 403 -20.10 6.23 -26.86
N HIS A 404 -21.21 6.21 -26.12
CA HIS A 404 -22.23 5.17 -26.22
C HIS A 404 -23.43 5.67 -27.04
N VAL A 405 -23.56 5.18 -28.27
CA VAL A 405 -24.68 5.48 -29.16
C VAL A 405 -25.84 4.52 -28.88
N VAL A 406 -26.89 5.02 -28.24
CA VAL A 406 -28.09 4.24 -27.89
C VAL A 406 -29.15 4.46 -28.96
N VAL A 407 -29.51 3.39 -29.67
CA VAL A 407 -30.48 3.43 -30.77
C VAL A 407 -31.87 3.01 -30.28
N LEU A 408 -32.87 3.88 -30.46
CA LEU A 408 -34.26 3.51 -30.18
C LEU A 408 -34.85 2.69 -31.33
N SER A 409 -35.82 1.81 -31.02
CA SER A 409 -36.33 0.80 -31.95
C SER A 409 -36.74 1.33 -33.33
N GLY A 410 -36.29 0.64 -34.39
CA GLY A 410 -36.62 0.97 -35.77
C GLY A 410 -35.83 2.15 -36.34
N LEU A 411 -34.64 2.41 -35.80
CA LEU A 411 -33.71 3.47 -36.22
C LEU A 411 -32.27 2.94 -36.40
N GLU A 412 -32.13 1.64 -36.63
CA GLU A 412 -30.84 0.94 -36.67
C GLU A 412 -29.90 1.56 -37.71
N GLU A 413 -30.40 1.82 -38.92
CA GLU A 413 -29.62 2.43 -40.02
C GLU A 413 -29.19 3.89 -39.71
N GLN A 414 -30.00 4.63 -38.95
CA GLN A 414 -29.65 5.99 -38.52
C GLN A 414 -28.63 5.96 -37.37
N GLY A 415 -28.77 4.99 -36.47
CA GLY A 415 -27.82 4.73 -35.39
C GLY A 415 -26.43 4.39 -35.92
N GLU A 416 -26.35 3.48 -36.89
CA GLU A 416 -25.10 3.12 -37.57
C GLU A 416 -24.42 4.35 -38.18
N ARG A 417 -25.16 5.19 -38.92
CA ARG A 417 -24.60 6.41 -39.52
C ARG A 417 -24.09 7.42 -38.48
N VAL A 418 -24.76 7.54 -37.34
CA VAL A 418 -24.31 8.40 -36.23
C VAL A 418 -23.03 7.85 -35.61
N ALA A 419 -22.94 6.53 -35.42
CA ALA A 419 -21.75 5.88 -34.91
C ALA A 419 -20.57 6.02 -35.88
N GLU A 420 -20.78 5.77 -37.18
CA GLU A 420 -19.77 5.96 -38.24
C GLU A 420 -19.25 7.40 -38.27
N LEU A 421 -20.14 8.40 -38.18
CA LEU A 421 -19.73 9.81 -38.15
C LEU A 421 -18.78 10.14 -36.99
N LEU A 422 -19.01 9.54 -35.82
CA LEU A 422 -18.20 9.75 -34.63
C LEU A 422 -16.88 8.95 -34.70
N ASP A 423 -16.93 7.71 -35.17
CA ASP A 423 -15.76 6.86 -35.40
C ASP A 423 -14.80 7.51 -36.42
N GLU A 424 -15.32 8.01 -37.54
CA GLU A 424 -14.55 8.75 -38.54
C GLU A 424 -13.92 10.04 -37.98
N ALA A 425 -14.49 10.60 -36.90
CA ALA A 425 -13.94 11.76 -36.19
C ALA A 425 -12.88 11.40 -35.14
N GLY A 426 -12.59 10.10 -34.96
CA GLY A 426 -11.54 9.55 -34.11
C GLY A 426 -11.99 9.15 -32.70
N PHE A 427 -13.29 8.98 -32.47
CA PHE A 427 -13.82 8.50 -31.20
C PHE A 427 -13.95 6.98 -31.17
N ASP A 428 -13.68 6.35 -30.04
CA ASP A 428 -14.05 4.95 -29.81
C ASP A 428 -15.55 4.86 -29.48
N VAL A 429 -16.34 4.26 -30.37
CA VAL A 429 -17.82 4.25 -30.26
C VAL A 429 -18.36 2.87 -29.90
N LEU A 430 -19.21 2.82 -28.87
CA LEU A 430 -20.08 1.68 -28.57
C LEU A 430 -21.48 1.91 -29.13
N LEU A 431 -21.87 1.12 -30.13
CA LEU A 431 -23.22 1.14 -30.69
C LEU A 431 -24.11 0.12 -29.97
N ASP A 432 -25.20 0.58 -29.35
CA ASP A 432 -26.25 -0.28 -28.79
C ASP A 432 -27.44 -0.40 -29.74
N ASP A 433 -27.31 -1.33 -30.67
CA ASP A 433 -28.30 -1.74 -31.67
C ASP A 433 -29.18 -2.91 -31.21
N ARG A 434 -29.05 -3.36 -29.96
CA ARG A 434 -29.78 -4.53 -29.43
C ARG A 434 -31.29 -4.32 -29.48
N ASP A 435 -32.06 -5.38 -29.68
CA ASP A 435 -33.53 -5.34 -29.62
C ASP A 435 -34.02 -5.41 -28.16
N LEU A 436 -33.81 -4.31 -27.41
CA LEU A 436 -34.20 -4.14 -26.01
C LEU A 436 -35.04 -2.89 -25.80
N ARG A 437 -35.77 -2.81 -24.68
CA ARG A 437 -36.54 -1.61 -24.36
C ARG A 437 -35.60 -0.43 -24.05
N PRO A 438 -35.98 0.81 -24.36
CA PRO A 438 -35.14 1.98 -24.12
C PRO A 438 -34.61 2.09 -22.67
N GLY A 439 -35.47 1.82 -21.68
CA GLY A 439 -35.08 1.87 -20.28
C GLY A 439 -33.98 0.85 -19.90
N GLU A 440 -33.96 -0.32 -20.54
CA GLU A 440 -32.92 -1.34 -20.33
C GLU A 440 -31.60 -0.87 -20.95
N LYS A 441 -31.65 -0.31 -22.16
CA LYS A 441 -30.47 0.28 -22.81
C LYS A 441 -29.87 1.44 -22.00
N PHE A 442 -30.71 2.33 -21.48
CA PHE A 442 -30.24 3.46 -20.67
C PHE A 442 -29.61 2.99 -19.36
N ALA A 443 -30.20 2.01 -18.68
CA ALA A 443 -29.61 1.43 -17.47
C ALA A 443 -28.26 0.75 -17.76
N ASP A 444 -28.16 -0.02 -18.84
CA ASP A 444 -26.88 -0.63 -19.25
C ASP A 444 -25.84 0.45 -19.61
N ALA A 445 -26.25 1.52 -20.28
CA ALA A 445 -25.36 2.62 -20.64
C ALA A 445 -24.84 3.38 -19.40
N ASP A 446 -25.72 3.63 -18.42
CA ASP A 446 -25.35 4.28 -17.16
C ASP A 446 -24.44 3.37 -16.31
N LEU A 447 -24.67 2.04 -16.35
CA LEU A 447 -23.82 1.04 -15.70
C LEU A 447 -22.42 0.95 -16.32
N LEU A 448 -22.33 0.89 -17.65
CA LEU A 448 -21.06 0.83 -18.39
C LEU A 448 -20.24 2.12 -18.26
N GLY A 449 -20.93 3.26 -18.11
CA GLY A 449 -20.31 4.51 -17.69
C GLY A 449 -19.53 5.26 -18.77
N CYS A 450 -19.82 5.03 -20.05
CA CYS A 450 -19.16 5.78 -21.13
C CYS A 450 -19.37 7.30 -20.92
N PRO A 451 -18.32 8.14 -21.00
CA PRO A 451 -18.39 9.55 -20.62
C PRO A 451 -19.50 10.34 -21.34
N THR A 452 -19.74 10.00 -22.61
CA THR A 452 -20.79 10.62 -23.42
C THR A 452 -21.78 9.57 -23.90
N ARG A 453 -23.09 9.83 -23.74
CA ARG A 453 -24.16 9.02 -24.34
C ARG A 453 -24.87 9.82 -25.42
N VAL A 454 -25.02 9.25 -26.61
CA VAL A 454 -25.76 9.84 -27.73
C VAL A 454 -27.01 9.00 -27.97
N THR A 455 -28.19 9.59 -27.82
CA THR A 455 -29.47 8.90 -28.00
C THR A 455 -30.06 9.23 -29.37
N VAL A 456 -30.26 8.21 -30.18
CA VAL A 456 -30.86 8.32 -31.52
C VAL A 456 -32.34 8.00 -31.42
N GLY A 457 -33.17 9.05 -31.35
CA GLY A 457 -34.62 8.95 -31.21
C GLY A 457 -35.39 9.50 -32.40
N ARG A 458 -36.59 8.98 -32.65
CA ARG A 458 -37.40 9.40 -33.81
C ARG A 458 -37.72 10.90 -33.79
N LYS A 459 -38.13 11.41 -32.63
CA LYS A 459 -38.48 12.82 -32.44
C LYS A 459 -37.29 13.76 -32.62
N THR A 460 -36.09 13.37 -32.16
CA THR A 460 -34.90 14.21 -32.30
C THR A 460 -34.44 14.24 -33.75
N LEU A 461 -34.51 13.10 -34.44
CA LEU A 461 -34.14 13.00 -35.85
C LEU A 461 -35.10 13.77 -36.79
N GLU A 462 -36.39 13.88 -36.45
CA GLU A 462 -37.33 14.76 -37.16
C GLU A 462 -36.89 16.23 -37.14
N ASP A 463 -36.20 16.64 -36.06
CA ASP A 463 -35.59 17.97 -35.92
C ASP A 463 -34.15 18.05 -36.47
N GLY A 464 -33.64 16.98 -37.08
CA GLY A 464 -32.25 16.91 -37.59
C GLY A 464 -31.19 16.78 -36.49
N ALA A 465 -31.55 16.26 -35.32
CA ALA A 465 -30.72 16.26 -34.11
C ALA A 465 -30.70 14.92 -33.36
N VAL A 466 -29.82 14.82 -32.36
CA VAL A 466 -29.74 13.74 -31.37
C VAL A 466 -29.62 14.34 -29.97
N ASP A 467 -29.98 13.57 -28.94
CA ASP A 467 -29.78 14.01 -27.55
C ASP A 467 -28.44 13.49 -27.04
N VAL A 468 -27.60 14.38 -26.53
CA VAL A 468 -26.25 14.10 -26.01
C VAL A 468 -26.24 14.34 -24.51
N ARG A 469 -25.92 13.30 -23.74
CA ARG A 469 -25.83 13.33 -22.28
C ARG A 469 -24.39 13.12 -21.82
N ASP A 470 -23.95 13.94 -20.88
CA ASP A 470 -22.71 13.75 -20.15
C ASP A 470 -22.97 12.82 -18.95
N ARG A 471 -22.20 11.72 -18.83
CA ARG A 471 -22.43 10.68 -17.81
C ARG A 471 -22.15 11.17 -16.40
N ALA A 472 -21.14 12.01 -16.21
CA ALA A 472 -20.71 12.46 -14.89
C ALA A 472 -21.66 13.51 -14.29
N THR A 473 -22.13 14.46 -15.09
CA THR A 473 -23.00 15.55 -14.64
C THR A 473 -24.49 15.24 -14.81
N GLY A 474 -24.82 14.26 -15.66
CA GLY A 474 -26.18 13.96 -16.09
C GLY A 474 -26.79 15.03 -17.00
N GLY A 475 -26.04 16.07 -17.37
CA GLY A 475 -26.50 17.14 -18.25
C GLY A 475 -26.83 16.61 -19.64
N GLU A 476 -27.99 16.97 -20.17
CA GLU A 476 -28.47 16.53 -21.48
C GLU A 476 -28.78 17.73 -22.36
N GLN A 477 -28.33 17.67 -23.62
CA GLN A 477 -28.55 18.71 -24.61
C GLN A 477 -28.90 18.10 -25.97
N ARG A 478 -29.79 18.78 -26.69
CA ARG A 478 -30.08 18.43 -28.07
C ARG A 478 -29.02 19.05 -28.99
N VAL A 479 -28.39 18.21 -29.81
CA VAL A 479 -27.31 18.60 -30.72
C VAL A 479 -27.69 18.25 -32.15
N GLU A 480 -27.63 19.24 -33.04
CA GLU A 480 -27.82 19.04 -34.48
C GLU A 480 -26.77 18.08 -35.04
N LEU A 481 -27.17 17.18 -35.94
CA LEU A 481 -26.27 16.16 -36.50
C LEU A 481 -25.02 16.79 -37.15
N GLU A 482 -25.17 17.94 -37.80
CA GLU A 482 -24.06 18.68 -38.43
C GLU A 482 -23.00 19.16 -37.43
N ARG A 483 -23.37 19.30 -36.15
CA ARG A 483 -22.50 19.77 -35.07
C ARG A 483 -22.19 18.67 -34.05
N LEU A 484 -22.58 17.43 -34.31
CA LEU A 484 -22.47 16.35 -33.34
C LEU A 484 -21.03 16.13 -32.88
N VAL A 485 -20.08 16.11 -33.81
CA VAL A 485 -18.65 15.95 -33.49
C VAL A 485 -18.15 17.07 -32.56
N GLU A 486 -18.55 18.32 -32.79
CA GLU A 486 -18.20 19.44 -31.91
C GLU A 486 -18.91 19.35 -30.55
N GLY A 487 -20.15 18.85 -30.53
CA GLY A 487 -20.95 18.68 -29.33
C GLY A 487 -20.40 17.61 -28.38
N VAL A 488 -19.78 16.56 -28.93
CA VAL A 488 -19.18 15.44 -28.16
C VAL A 488 -17.76 15.75 -27.68
N ARG A 489 -17.00 16.60 -28.39
CA ARG A 489 -15.64 17.01 -27.98
C ARG A 489 -15.58 17.94 -26.77
N ARG A 490 -16.71 18.53 -26.38
CA ARG A 490 -16.81 19.41 -25.21
C ARG A 490 -16.92 18.57 -23.94
#